data_AF-A0A316FXK9-F1
#
_entry.id   AF-A0A316FXK9-F1
#
_cell.length_a   1.000
_cell.length_b   1.000
_cell.length_c   1.000
_cell.angle_alpha   90.00
_cell.angle_beta   90.00
_cell.angle_gamma   90.00
#
_symmetry.space_group_name_H-M   'P 1'
#
loop_
_entity.id
_entity.type
_entity.pdbx_description
1 polymer ?
#
loop_
_entity_poly.entity_id
_entity_poly.type
_entity_poly.pdbx_seq_one_letter_code
_entity_poly.pdbx_strand_id
1 'polypeptide(L)'
;MKIANIEIRSTALAALLSLPLVSGAALAQETGQTDQSTTPAQDTTQQQSSQSATDSGQTGGDQQEDTVVATVGEAEIRGSDVMSFIGMLPPQLQSQPPQMLVPMALEQLIFRELILEDARSQNLADDPEVVALVDGATVTAADDAMVQVWIDRETAGVVTDEAVQQAYDQAQSEGSQELPPLEEVRPQIEQYLRQQALQDIRTRLSEGADIVLYDPTGRPVEQQSSGAAASGNEPNAADTSNNTSGGQTSGGEATGGTSGSQSSEASGNSSGTAGEQTQSN
;
A
#
# COMPACT_ATOMS: atom_id res chain seq x y z
N MET A 1 -52.95 11.40 11.06
CA MET A 1 -52.58 10.61 12.24
C MET A 1 -51.13 10.19 12.10
N LYS A 2 -50.28 10.68 13.02
CA LYS A 2 -48.96 10.19 13.47
C LYS A 2 -47.85 9.90 12.44
N ILE A 3 -46.98 10.90 12.32
CA ILE A 3 -45.54 10.81 12.00
C ILE A 3 -44.83 10.11 13.16
N ALA A 4 -43.88 9.22 12.88
CA ALA A 4 -42.92 8.71 13.87
C ALA A 4 -41.49 8.99 13.39
N ASN A 5 -40.95 10.02 14.02
CA ASN A 5 -39.58 10.52 14.00
C ASN A 5 -38.70 9.57 14.83
N ILE A 6 -37.53 9.16 14.33
CA ILE A 6 -36.44 8.66 15.18
C ILE A 6 -35.22 9.53 14.91
N GLU A 7 -35.07 10.55 15.75
CA GLU A 7 -33.79 11.22 15.99
C GLU A 7 -33.05 10.45 17.09
N ILE A 8 -31.81 10.03 16.83
CA ILE A 8 -30.86 9.72 17.90
C ILE A 8 -29.63 10.60 17.70
N ARG A 9 -29.29 11.25 18.80
CA ARG A 9 -28.51 12.47 18.94
C ARG A 9 -27.01 12.22 18.79
N SER A 10 -26.39 13.14 18.07
CA SER A 10 -24.97 13.45 18.13
C SER A 10 -24.55 13.85 19.54
N THR A 11 -23.47 13.24 20.04
CA THR A 11 -22.68 13.80 21.15
C THR A 11 -21.27 14.01 20.63
N ALA A 12 -20.97 15.28 20.36
CA ALA A 12 -19.62 15.77 20.19
C ALA A 12 -18.94 15.87 21.55
N LEU A 13 -17.69 15.44 21.66
CA LEU A 13 -16.75 16.08 22.56
C LEU A 13 -15.37 16.09 21.92
N ALA A 14 -14.96 17.29 21.53
CA ALA A 14 -13.60 17.63 21.14
C ALA A 14 -12.71 17.71 22.39
N ALA A 15 -11.47 17.24 22.28
CA ALA A 15 -10.32 17.81 23.01
C ALA A 15 -9.00 17.33 22.38
N LEU A 16 -8.36 18.23 21.62
CA LEU A 16 -6.93 18.23 21.29
C LEU A 16 -6.11 18.41 22.57
N LEU A 17 -5.06 17.61 22.78
CA LEU A 17 -3.83 18.12 23.42
C LEU A 17 -2.61 17.22 23.13
N SER A 18 -1.49 17.89 22.98
CA SER A 18 -0.23 17.51 22.35
C SER A 18 0.93 17.39 23.36
N LEU A 19 1.81 16.39 23.16
CA LEU A 19 3.24 16.26 23.57
C LEU A 19 3.60 16.19 25.09
N PRO A 20 4.84 15.79 25.53
CA PRO A 20 6.04 15.23 24.86
C PRO A 20 6.70 14.00 25.56
N LEU A 21 7.82 13.53 24.97
CA LEU A 21 8.85 12.60 25.48
C LEU A 21 9.41 12.95 26.89
N VAL A 22 9.70 11.94 27.72
CA VAL A 22 10.82 12.02 28.69
C VAL A 22 11.40 10.64 29.05
N SER A 23 12.73 10.58 29.05
CA SER A 23 13.58 9.47 29.52
C SER A 23 13.74 9.49 31.04
N GLY A 24 13.92 8.32 31.66
CA GLY A 24 14.41 8.12 33.04
C GLY A 24 14.34 6.63 33.39
N ALA A 25 15.23 5.98 34.14
CA ALA A 25 16.38 6.34 35.01
C ALA A 25 17.29 5.06 35.07
N ALA A 26 18.52 4.98 35.59
CA ALA A 26 19.12 5.66 36.73
C ALA A 26 20.66 5.49 36.78
N LEU A 27 21.33 6.62 37.07
CA LEU A 27 22.37 6.90 38.08
C LEU A 27 23.68 6.08 38.19
N ALA A 28 24.76 6.86 38.17
CA ALA A 28 26.19 6.55 38.25
C ALA A 28 26.77 6.49 39.68
N GLN A 29 27.97 5.90 39.79
CA GLN A 29 29.05 6.12 40.79
C GLN A 29 30.28 5.36 40.22
N GLU A 30 31.21 5.93 39.45
CA GLU A 30 32.34 6.83 39.78
C GLU A 30 33.18 6.43 41.02
N THR A 31 34.41 5.94 40.81
CA THR A 31 35.67 6.46 41.41
C THR A 31 36.92 5.62 41.06
N GLY A 32 37.96 6.28 40.54
CA GLY A 32 39.35 6.14 41.04
C GLY A 32 40.34 5.18 40.37
N GLN A 33 41.32 5.74 39.64
CA GLN A 33 42.53 5.12 39.06
C GLN A 33 43.55 4.61 40.09
N THR A 34 44.35 3.59 39.73
CA THR A 34 45.82 3.59 39.97
C THR A 34 46.55 2.59 39.04
N ASP A 35 47.66 3.07 38.47
CA ASP A 35 48.63 2.43 37.59
C ASP A 35 49.22 1.09 38.08
N GLN A 36 49.56 0.18 37.15
CA GLN A 36 50.97 -0.11 36.80
C GLN A 36 51.14 -1.22 35.73
N SER A 37 52.05 -0.92 34.81
CA SER A 37 52.55 -1.71 33.68
C SER A 37 53.20 -3.04 34.06
N THR A 38 53.13 -4.04 33.17
CA THR A 38 54.27 -4.84 32.67
C THR A 38 53.80 -5.91 31.68
N THR A 39 54.30 -5.83 30.44
CA THR A 39 54.38 -6.95 29.47
C THR A 39 55.78 -7.60 29.66
N PRO A 40 55.98 -8.92 29.39
CA PRO A 40 56.27 -9.36 28.02
C PRO A 40 55.68 -10.73 27.61
N ALA A 41 55.65 -10.92 26.29
CA ALA A 41 55.22 -12.09 25.54
C ALA A 41 56.15 -13.32 25.63
N GLN A 42 55.60 -14.49 25.28
CA GLN A 42 56.16 -15.68 24.58
C GLN A 42 55.14 -16.84 24.79
N ASP A 43 54.82 -17.75 23.89
CA ASP A 43 55.42 -18.21 22.65
C ASP A 43 54.36 -18.95 21.81
N THR A 44 54.67 -19.10 20.53
CA THR A 44 53.92 -19.66 19.42
C THR A 44 53.85 -21.18 19.51
N THR A 45 52.70 -21.78 19.18
CA THR A 45 52.67 -23.02 18.38
C THR A 45 51.41 -23.03 17.52
N GLN A 46 51.63 -22.83 16.23
CA GLN A 46 50.72 -23.20 15.17
C GLN A 46 50.61 -24.73 15.15
N GLN A 47 49.40 -25.28 15.06
CA GLN A 47 49.20 -26.49 14.27
C GLN A 47 47.84 -26.46 13.57
N GLN A 48 47.93 -26.01 12.33
CA GLN A 48 47.05 -26.27 11.23
C GLN A 48 46.90 -27.78 11.00
N SER A 49 45.67 -28.28 10.99
CA SER A 49 45.24 -29.36 10.10
C SER A 49 43.77 -29.09 9.79
N SER A 50 43.47 -28.54 8.61
CA SER A 50 43.32 -29.24 7.32
C SER A 50 41.98 -29.97 7.21
N GLN A 51 41.16 -29.43 6.30
CA GLN A 51 40.27 -30.17 5.40
C GLN A 51 39.04 -30.86 6.01
N SER A 52 37.88 -30.29 5.72
CA SER A 52 36.97 -30.92 4.75
C SER A 52 36.08 -29.86 4.10
N ALA A 53 36.49 -29.45 2.90
CA ALA A 53 35.54 -29.20 1.82
C ALA A 53 35.39 -30.56 1.11
N THR A 54 34.22 -31.16 1.24
CA THR A 54 33.69 -32.29 0.46
C THR A 54 32.19 -32.21 0.70
N ASP A 55 31.49 -31.58 -0.24
CA ASP A 55 30.66 -32.34 -1.17
C ASP A 55 29.59 -33.14 -0.43
N SER A 56 28.45 -32.48 -0.27
CA SER A 56 27.15 -33.12 -0.31
C SER A 56 26.29 -32.18 -1.14
N GLY A 57 25.95 -32.65 -2.34
CA GLY A 57 25.25 -31.93 -3.39
C GLY A 57 24.02 -31.16 -2.89
N GLN A 58 23.53 -30.21 -3.67
CA GLN A 58 22.60 -30.58 -4.74
C GLN A 58 21.83 -31.87 -4.40
N THR A 59 20.99 -31.79 -3.39
CA THR A 59 19.61 -32.24 -3.54
C THR A 59 18.89 -30.92 -3.89
N GLY A 60 18.44 -30.70 -5.12
CA GLY A 60 17.07 -31.10 -5.42
C GLY A 60 16.16 -30.52 -4.33
N GLY A 61 15.40 -29.45 -4.52
CA GLY A 61 14.55 -29.32 -5.69
C GLY A 61 13.53 -30.47 -5.82
N ASP A 62 13.59 -31.46 -4.93
CA ASP A 62 12.58 -32.46 -4.70
C ASP A 62 11.97 -32.01 -3.36
N GLN A 63 10.87 -31.24 -3.38
CA GLN A 63 9.57 -31.88 -3.14
C GLN A 63 9.80 -33.00 -2.15
N GLN A 64 10.07 -32.64 -0.89
CA GLN A 64 10.15 -33.53 0.25
C GLN A 64 8.93 -34.43 0.14
N GLU A 65 9.11 -35.62 -0.46
CA GLU A 65 8.07 -36.33 -1.21
C GLU A 65 6.80 -36.22 -0.42
N ASP A 66 5.80 -35.50 -0.92
CA ASP A 66 4.75 -34.92 -0.09
C ASP A 66 4.08 -36.00 0.76
N THR A 67 4.63 -36.23 1.95
CA THR A 67 4.54 -37.55 2.58
C THR A 67 3.20 -37.58 3.25
N VAL A 68 2.44 -38.65 3.02
CA VAL A 68 1.16 -38.83 3.69
C VAL A 68 1.44 -39.01 5.18
N VAL A 69 1.00 -38.05 5.98
CA VAL A 69 1.19 -38.03 7.45
C VAL A 69 -0.04 -38.56 8.18
N ALA A 70 -1.22 -38.49 7.55
CA ALA A 70 -2.45 -39.10 8.03
C ALA A 70 -3.41 -39.38 6.86
N THR A 71 -4.37 -40.27 7.08
CA THR A 71 -5.46 -40.57 6.14
C THR A 71 -6.79 -40.55 6.87
N VAL A 72 -7.78 -39.85 6.33
CA VAL A 72 -9.14 -39.72 6.88
C VAL A 72 -10.13 -40.10 5.78
N GLY A 73 -10.73 -41.30 5.89
CA GLY A 73 -11.56 -41.84 4.80
C GLY A 73 -10.75 -42.05 3.52
N GLU A 74 -11.16 -41.38 2.44
CA GLU A 74 -10.46 -41.36 1.14
C GLU A 74 -9.46 -40.20 1.01
N ALA A 75 -9.44 -39.25 1.96
CA ALA A 75 -8.57 -38.10 1.92
C ALA A 75 -7.21 -38.40 2.57
N GLU A 76 -6.13 -38.10 1.85
CA GLU A 76 -4.76 -38.18 2.34
C GLU A 76 -4.30 -36.78 2.79
N ILE A 77 -3.91 -36.65 4.06
CA ILE A 77 -3.32 -35.43 4.60
C ILE A 77 -1.81 -35.55 4.47
N ARG A 78 -1.21 -34.60 3.77
CA ARG A 78 0.22 -34.62 3.47
C ARG A 78 1.00 -33.66 4.34
N GLY A 79 2.32 -33.85 4.38
CA GLY A 79 3.22 -32.94 5.09
C GLY A 79 3.03 -31.49 4.61
N SER A 80 2.94 -31.27 3.29
CA SER A 80 2.77 -29.94 2.71
C SER A 80 1.50 -29.23 3.21
N ASP A 81 0.40 -29.97 3.43
CA ASP A 81 -0.85 -29.43 3.97
C ASP A 81 -0.67 -28.94 5.40
N VAL A 82 0.04 -29.72 6.23
CA VAL A 82 0.36 -29.34 7.62
C VAL A 82 1.22 -28.07 7.65
N MET A 83 2.25 -27.99 6.80
CA MET A 83 3.10 -26.80 6.72
C MET A 83 2.33 -25.58 6.19
N SER A 84 1.47 -25.75 5.19
CA SER A 84 0.62 -24.69 4.66
C SER A 84 -0.33 -24.16 5.73
N PHE A 85 -0.93 -25.07 6.52
CA PHE A 85 -1.78 -24.69 7.64
C PHE A 85 -1.01 -23.92 8.72
N ILE A 86 0.20 -24.37 9.09
CA ILE A 86 1.06 -23.64 10.04
C ILE A 86 1.39 -22.24 9.52
N GLY A 87 1.65 -22.09 8.22
CA GLY A 87 1.89 -20.79 7.58
C GLY A 87 0.69 -19.84 7.62
N MET A 88 -0.54 -20.38 7.68
CA MET A 88 -1.77 -19.60 7.82
C MET A 88 -2.11 -19.24 9.27
N LEU A 89 -1.44 -19.85 10.26
CA LEU A 89 -1.71 -19.55 11.68
C LEU A 89 -1.36 -18.10 12.03
N PRO A 90 -2.05 -17.48 13.01
CA PRO A 90 -1.67 -16.18 13.53
C PRO A 90 -0.20 -16.15 14.02
N PRO A 91 0.52 -15.01 13.90
CA PRO A 91 1.95 -14.92 14.22
C PRO A 91 2.28 -15.30 15.68
N GLN A 92 1.33 -15.11 16.59
CA GLN A 92 1.46 -15.52 17.99
C GLN A 92 1.59 -17.04 18.15
N LEU A 93 0.86 -17.82 17.33
CA LEU A 93 0.95 -19.27 17.34
C LEU A 93 2.15 -19.76 16.54
N GLN A 94 2.50 -19.10 15.43
CA GLN A 94 3.72 -19.43 14.68
C GLN A 94 5.00 -19.32 15.51
N SER A 95 5.00 -18.47 16.54
CA SER A 95 6.13 -18.32 17.48
C SER A 95 6.27 -19.48 18.45
N GLN A 96 5.31 -20.42 18.51
CA GLN A 96 5.42 -21.62 19.33
C GLN A 96 6.40 -22.63 18.70
N PRO A 97 7.04 -23.51 19.49
CA PRO A 97 7.93 -24.52 18.95
C PRO A 97 7.23 -25.45 17.96
N PRO A 98 7.88 -25.80 16.83
CA PRO A 98 7.28 -26.64 15.80
C PRO A 98 6.90 -28.03 16.31
N GLN A 99 7.61 -28.54 17.32
CA GLN A 99 7.33 -29.83 17.96
C GLN A 99 5.92 -29.91 18.57
N MET A 100 5.37 -28.77 18.98
CA MET A 100 4.00 -28.68 19.50
C MET A 100 3.00 -28.28 18.42
N LEU A 101 3.42 -27.47 17.44
CA LEU A 101 2.55 -26.98 16.38
C LEU A 101 2.19 -28.05 15.35
N VAL A 102 3.15 -28.87 14.92
CA VAL A 102 2.93 -29.91 13.91
C VAL A 102 1.83 -30.91 14.33
N PRO A 103 1.87 -31.54 15.52
CA PRO A 103 0.81 -32.46 15.92
C PRO A 103 -0.55 -31.76 16.10
N MET A 104 -0.56 -30.49 16.55
CA MET A 104 -1.79 -29.70 16.67
C MET A 104 -2.39 -29.37 15.30
N ALA A 105 -1.57 -28.95 14.35
CA ALA A 105 -1.99 -28.66 12.98
C ALA A 105 -2.53 -29.91 12.29
N LEU A 106 -1.87 -31.05 12.47
CA LEU A 106 -2.34 -32.34 11.97
C LEU A 106 -3.73 -32.69 12.51
N GLU A 107 -3.93 -32.60 13.83
CA GLU A 107 -5.23 -32.84 14.47
C GLU A 107 -6.32 -31.92 13.90
N GLN A 108 -6.02 -30.63 13.71
CA GLN A 108 -6.98 -29.67 13.16
C GLN A 108 -7.33 -29.97 11.69
N LEU A 109 -6.37 -30.40 10.88
CA LEU A 109 -6.63 -30.82 9.50
C LEU A 109 -7.47 -32.10 9.44
N ILE A 110 -7.20 -33.07 10.33
CA ILE A 110 -8.02 -34.27 10.48
C ILE A 110 -9.46 -33.88 10.83
N PHE A 111 -9.65 -33.02 11.84
CA PHE A 111 -10.97 -32.58 12.26
C PHE A 111 -11.73 -31.84 11.14
N ARG A 112 -11.03 -30.97 10.39
CA ARG A 112 -11.60 -30.31 9.21
C ARG A 112 -12.07 -31.33 8.18
N GLU A 113 -11.28 -32.34 7.87
CA GLU A 113 -11.65 -33.33 6.87
C GLU A 113 -12.86 -34.15 7.31
N LEU A 114 -12.95 -34.52 8.59
CA LEU A 114 -14.14 -35.17 9.15
C LEU A 114 -15.40 -34.32 8.99
N ILE A 115 -15.31 -33.00 9.20
CA ILE A 115 -16.43 -32.07 8.95
C ILE A 115 -16.76 -32.02 7.46
N LEU A 116 -15.77 -31.99 6.58
CA LEU A 116 -16.00 -31.95 5.14
C LEU A 116 -16.65 -33.24 4.63
N GLU A 117 -16.25 -34.40 5.16
CA GLU A 117 -16.88 -35.69 4.86
C GLU A 117 -18.35 -35.68 5.27
N ASP A 118 -18.66 -35.23 6.49
CA ASP A 118 -20.04 -35.11 6.97
C ASP A 118 -20.85 -34.11 6.12
N ALA A 119 -20.29 -32.95 5.81
CA ALA A 119 -20.93 -31.94 4.95
C ALA A 119 -21.20 -32.46 3.52
N ARG A 120 -20.26 -33.21 2.94
CA ARG A 120 -20.43 -33.87 1.62
C ARG A 120 -21.49 -34.96 1.69
N SER A 121 -21.56 -35.73 2.76
CA SER A 121 -22.59 -36.76 2.95
C SER A 121 -24.01 -36.17 2.99
N GLN A 122 -24.13 -34.93 3.48
CA GLN A 122 -25.36 -34.15 3.50
C GLN A 122 -25.61 -33.36 2.20
N ASN A 123 -24.76 -33.51 1.18
CA ASN A 123 -24.81 -32.77 -0.10
C ASN A 123 -24.78 -31.24 0.06
N LEU A 124 -24.07 -30.71 1.08
CA LEU A 124 -23.91 -29.26 1.24
C LEU A 124 -23.20 -28.60 0.05
N ALA A 125 -22.49 -29.36 -0.78
CA ALA A 125 -21.87 -28.83 -1.99
C ALA A 125 -22.89 -28.27 -3.01
N ASP A 126 -24.12 -28.79 -3.01
CA ASP A 126 -25.21 -28.32 -3.86
C ASP A 126 -26.09 -27.26 -3.17
N ASP A 127 -25.77 -26.91 -1.91
CA ASP A 127 -26.51 -25.89 -1.18
C ASP A 127 -26.30 -24.51 -1.83
N PRO A 128 -27.38 -23.73 -2.06
CA PRO A 128 -27.26 -22.45 -2.75
C PRO A 128 -26.34 -21.45 -2.03
N GLU A 129 -26.20 -21.51 -0.70
CA GLU A 129 -25.27 -20.64 0.02
C GLU A 129 -23.81 -21.03 -0.25
N VAL A 130 -23.50 -22.33 -0.29
CA VAL A 130 -22.15 -22.82 -0.59
C VAL A 130 -21.78 -22.55 -2.04
N VAL A 131 -22.69 -22.81 -2.98
CA VAL A 131 -22.49 -22.50 -4.39
C VAL A 131 -22.23 -21.02 -4.60
N ALA A 132 -23.03 -20.13 -3.99
CA ALA A 132 -22.81 -18.68 -4.09
C ALA A 132 -21.46 -18.24 -3.52
N LEU A 133 -21.01 -18.83 -2.42
CA LEU A 133 -19.70 -18.56 -1.83
C LEU A 133 -18.55 -19.01 -2.73
N VAL A 134 -18.64 -20.22 -3.29
CA VAL A 134 -17.62 -20.77 -4.20
C VAL A 134 -17.58 -20.01 -5.52
N ASP A 135 -18.72 -19.68 -6.10
CA ASP A 135 -18.81 -18.91 -7.34
C ASP A 135 -18.20 -17.51 -7.13
N GLY A 136 -18.55 -16.82 -6.04
CA GLY A 136 -17.98 -15.51 -5.73
C GLY A 136 -16.46 -15.56 -5.52
N ALA A 137 -15.96 -16.58 -4.81
CA ALA A 137 -14.53 -16.77 -4.62
C ALA A 137 -13.81 -17.10 -5.94
N THR A 138 -14.43 -17.92 -6.81
CA THR A 138 -13.85 -18.31 -8.09
C THR A 138 -13.80 -17.15 -9.07
N VAL A 139 -14.85 -16.32 -9.14
CA VAL A 139 -14.87 -15.10 -9.96
C VAL A 139 -13.75 -14.16 -9.52
N THR A 140 -13.65 -13.90 -8.22
CA THR A 140 -12.59 -13.01 -7.67
C THR A 140 -11.20 -13.54 -8.01
N ALA A 141 -10.95 -14.83 -7.78
CA ALA A 141 -9.66 -15.46 -8.08
C ALA A 141 -9.33 -15.45 -9.59
N ALA A 142 -10.34 -15.63 -10.45
CA ALA A 142 -10.17 -15.57 -11.90
C ALA A 142 -9.84 -14.15 -12.36
N ASP A 143 -10.53 -13.14 -11.83
CA ASP A 143 -10.28 -11.73 -12.12
C ASP A 143 -8.86 -11.32 -11.67
N ASP A 144 -8.47 -11.68 -10.45
CA ASP A 144 -7.13 -11.42 -9.92
C ASP A 144 -6.04 -12.07 -10.77
N ALA A 145 -6.23 -13.34 -11.15
CA ALA A 145 -5.29 -14.05 -12.02
C ALA A 145 -5.21 -13.41 -13.42
N MET A 146 -6.33 -12.96 -13.98
CA MET A 146 -6.37 -12.27 -15.26
C MET A 146 -5.62 -10.95 -15.20
N VAL A 147 -5.83 -10.14 -14.16
CA VAL A 147 -5.14 -8.87 -13.95
C VAL A 147 -3.63 -9.11 -13.79
N GLN A 148 -3.23 -10.07 -12.97
CA GLN A 148 -1.81 -10.38 -12.74
C GLN A 148 -1.11 -10.81 -14.04
N VAL A 149 -1.67 -11.78 -14.76
CA VAL A 149 -1.08 -12.28 -16.00
C VAL A 149 -1.01 -11.18 -17.06
N TRP A 150 -2.02 -10.31 -17.14
CA TRP A 150 -2.03 -9.21 -18.09
C TRP A 150 -0.97 -8.15 -17.74
N ILE A 151 -0.87 -7.73 -16.47
CA ILE A 151 0.16 -6.79 -16.01
C ILE A 151 1.56 -7.34 -16.23
N ASP A 152 1.81 -8.61 -15.89
CA ASP A 152 3.11 -9.23 -16.06
C ASP A 152 3.53 -9.24 -17.54
N ARG A 153 2.59 -9.55 -18.45
CA ARG A 153 2.85 -9.52 -19.90
C ARG A 153 3.12 -8.11 -20.42
N GLU A 154 2.35 -7.12 -19.97
CA GLU A 154 2.50 -5.73 -20.40
C GLU A 154 3.81 -5.12 -19.88
N THR A 155 4.19 -5.44 -18.63
CA THR A 155 5.42 -4.92 -18.00
C THR A 155 6.68 -5.66 -18.45
N ALA A 156 6.61 -6.94 -18.79
CA ALA A 156 7.76 -7.70 -19.30
C ALA A 156 8.32 -7.11 -20.61
N GLY A 157 7.48 -6.48 -21.43
CA GLY A 157 7.91 -5.83 -22.67
C GLY A 157 8.69 -4.52 -22.48
N VAL A 158 8.58 -3.88 -21.31
CA VAL A 158 9.17 -2.56 -21.03
C VAL A 158 10.33 -2.61 -20.04
N VAL A 159 10.42 -3.66 -19.22
CA VAL A 159 11.55 -3.91 -18.31
C VAL A 159 12.52 -4.90 -18.97
N THR A 160 13.13 -4.50 -20.09
CA THR A 160 14.15 -5.30 -20.78
C THR A 160 15.57 -4.89 -20.37
N ASP A 161 16.55 -5.75 -20.63
CA ASP A 161 17.96 -5.46 -20.35
C ASP A 161 18.43 -4.18 -21.07
N GLU A 162 17.96 -3.96 -22.29
CA GLU A 162 18.25 -2.77 -23.07
C GLU A 162 17.63 -1.51 -22.45
N ALA A 163 16.38 -1.60 -21.97
CA ALA A 163 15.72 -0.49 -21.29
C ALA A 163 16.41 -0.14 -19.96
N VAL A 164 16.89 -1.14 -19.24
CA VAL A 164 17.66 -0.96 -18.00
C VAL A 164 19.00 -0.25 -18.28
N GLN A 165 19.73 -0.70 -19.30
CA GLN A 165 20.97 -0.04 -19.72
C GLN A 165 20.71 1.41 -20.12
N GLN A 166 19.69 1.67 -20.94
CA GLN A 166 19.35 3.01 -21.40
C GLN A 166 18.97 3.93 -20.24
N ALA A 167 18.17 3.44 -19.27
CA ALA A 167 17.80 4.21 -18.09
C ALA A 167 19.01 4.52 -17.20
N TYR A 168 19.99 3.61 -17.09
CA TYR A 168 21.25 3.86 -16.40
C TYR A 168 22.08 4.94 -17.08
N ASP A 169 22.28 4.82 -18.40
CA ASP A 169 23.07 5.78 -19.18
C ASP A 169 22.43 7.18 -19.11
N GLN A 170 21.09 7.25 -19.18
CA GLN A 170 20.35 8.50 -19.01
C GLN A 170 20.56 9.09 -17.61
N ALA A 171 20.38 8.30 -16.56
CA ALA A 171 20.58 8.75 -15.18
C ALA A 171 22.03 9.21 -14.92
N GLN A 172 23.02 8.54 -15.54
CA GLN A 172 24.42 8.93 -15.46
C GLN A 172 24.69 10.26 -16.14
N SER A 173 24.02 10.52 -17.28
CA SER A 173 24.14 11.78 -18.02
C SER A 173 23.45 12.96 -17.34
N GLU A 174 22.33 12.71 -16.65
CA GLU A 174 21.56 13.72 -15.92
C GLU A 174 22.13 13.99 -14.52
N GLY A 175 22.83 13.01 -13.94
CA GLY A 175 23.44 13.10 -12.62
C GLY A 175 24.75 13.89 -12.61
N SER A 176 24.88 14.84 -11.69
CA SER A 176 26.17 15.51 -11.39
C SER A 176 27.16 14.62 -10.62
N GLN A 177 26.74 13.41 -10.23
CA GLN A 177 27.47 12.47 -9.38
C GLN A 177 27.62 11.14 -10.14
N GLU A 178 28.81 10.53 -10.06
CA GLU A 178 29.06 9.24 -10.68
C GLU A 178 28.19 8.15 -10.01
N LEU A 179 27.39 7.46 -10.82
CA LEU A 179 26.50 6.42 -10.34
C LEU A 179 27.30 5.14 -10.00
N PRO A 180 26.81 4.33 -9.04
CA PRO A 180 27.36 2.97 -8.80
C PRO A 180 27.29 2.12 -10.09
N PRO A 181 28.01 0.98 -10.16
CA PRO A 181 27.95 0.10 -11.33
C PRO A 181 26.53 -0.41 -11.57
N LEU A 182 26.20 -0.67 -12.84
CA LEU A 182 24.86 -1.06 -13.27
C LEU A 182 24.31 -2.24 -12.47
N GLU A 183 25.15 -3.21 -12.13
CA GLU A 183 24.76 -4.42 -11.40
C GLU A 183 24.20 -4.12 -10.00
N GLU A 184 24.68 -3.05 -9.35
CA GLU A 184 24.20 -2.65 -8.02
C GLU A 184 22.86 -1.90 -8.09
N VAL A 185 22.63 -1.17 -9.19
CA VAL A 185 21.43 -0.34 -9.37
C VAL A 185 20.38 -0.97 -10.28
N ARG A 186 20.71 -2.05 -11.01
CA ARG A 186 19.80 -2.75 -11.93
C ARG A 186 18.46 -3.06 -11.27
N PRO A 187 18.38 -3.68 -10.08
CA PRO A 187 17.09 -3.95 -9.44
C PRO A 187 16.27 -2.68 -9.17
N GLN A 188 16.94 -1.57 -8.88
CA GLN A 188 16.30 -0.27 -8.64
C GLN A 188 15.75 0.33 -9.95
N ILE A 189 16.52 0.22 -11.03
CA ILE A 189 16.13 0.67 -12.38
C ILE A 189 14.98 -0.17 -12.92
N GLU A 190 15.05 -1.50 -12.79
CA GLU A 190 13.96 -2.41 -13.16
C GLU A 190 12.67 -2.07 -12.41
N GLN A 191 12.77 -1.82 -11.11
CA GLN A 191 11.64 -1.40 -10.28
C GLN A 191 11.10 -0.02 -10.67
N TYR A 192 11.97 0.91 -11.06
CA TYR A 192 11.58 2.23 -11.55
C TYR A 192 10.82 2.11 -12.89
N LEU A 193 11.37 1.38 -13.86
CA LEU A 193 10.73 1.14 -15.16
C LEU A 193 9.36 0.46 -15.00
N ARG A 194 9.26 -0.52 -14.09
CA ARG A 194 7.98 -1.17 -13.77
C ARG A 194 6.96 -0.18 -13.21
N GLN A 195 7.36 0.69 -12.30
CA GLN A 195 6.45 1.70 -11.74
C GLN A 195 5.97 2.68 -12.82
N GLN A 196 6.86 3.11 -13.71
CA GLN A 196 6.50 3.98 -14.83
C GLN A 196 5.49 3.29 -15.75
N ALA A 197 5.75 2.04 -16.12
CA ALA A 197 4.85 1.24 -16.95
C ALA A 197 3.45 1.10 -16.34
N LEU A 198 3.36 0.86 -15.03
CA LEU A 198 2.08 0.78 -14.32
C LEU A 198 1.31 2.11 -14.33
N GLN A 199 2.01 3.24 -14.24
CA GLN A 199 1.38 4.56 -14.34
C GLN A 199 0.88 4.85 -15.75
N ASP A 200 1.64 4.48 -16.77
CA ASP A 200 1.25 4.65 -18.18
C ASP A 200 0.03 3.78 -18.52
N ILE A 201 0.04 2.52 -18.05
CA ILE A 201 -1.11 1.61 -18.11
C ILE A 201 -2.33 2.24 -17.46
N ARG A 202 -2.20 2.73 -16.22
CA ARG A 202 -3.31 3.36 -15.48
C ARG A 202 -3.88 4.54 -16.26
N THR A 203 -3.01 5.42 -16.76
CA THR A 203 -3.42 6.62 -17.50
C THR A 203 -4.20 6.21 -18.74
N ARG A 204 -3.61 5.37 -19.59
CA ARG A 204 -4.23 4.88 -20.83
C ARG A 204 -5.56 4.18 -20.60
N LEU A 205 -5.67 3.35 -19.57
CA LEU A 205 -6.92 2.65 -19.25
C LEU A 205 -7.98 3.59 -18.65
N SER A 206 -7.56 4.60 -17.88
CA SER A 206 -8.48 5.59 -17.29
C SER A 206 -9.07 6.55 -18.32
N GLU A 207 -8.34 6.92 -19.36
CA GLU A 207 -8.82 7.81 -20.43
C GLU A 207 -10.01 7.22 -21.21
N GLY A 208 -10.09 5.89 -21.30
CA GLY A 208 -11.18 5.18 -21.96
C GLY A 208 -12.29 4.71 -21.02
N ALA A 209 -12.17 4.95 -19.72
CA ALA A 209 -13.09 4.45 -18.71
C ALA A 209 -13.97 5.57 -18.14
N ASP A 210 -15.26 5.28 -17.98
CA ASP A 210 -16.17 6.14 -17.23
C ASP A 210 -16.03 5.82 -15.73
N ILE A 211 -15.27 6.66 -15.03
CA ILE A 211 -14.94 6.49 -13.61
C ILE A 211 -15.71 7.54 -12.81
N VAL A 212 -16.72 7.09 -12.05
CA VAL A 212 -17.48 7.93 -11.11
C VAL A 212 -17.10 7.54 -9.68
N LEU A 213 -16.50 8.47 -8.94
CA LEU A 213 -16.21 8.27 -7.51
C LEU A 213 -17.38 8.73 -6.67
N TYR A 214 -17.75 7.93 -5.68
CA TYR A 214 -18.75 8.29 -4.69
C TYR A 214 -18.08 8.47 -3.33
N ASP A 215 -18.51 9.48 -2.58
CA ASP A 215 -18.13 9.61 -1.17
C ASP A 215 -18.83 8.52 -0.32
N PRO A 216 -18.41 8.30 0.95
CA PRO A 216 -19.08 7.35 1.84
C PRO A 216 -20.56 7.66 2.12
N THR A 217 -21.07 8.82 1.70
CA THR A 217 -22.48 9.21 1.78
C THR A 217 -23.25 8.95 0.48
N GLY A 218 -22.59 8.38 -0.53
CA GLY A 218 -23.17 8.01 -1.82
C GLY A 218 -23.33 9.18 -2.80
N ARG A 219 -22.67 10.32 -2.58
CA ARG A 219 -22.72 11.45 -3.52
C ARG A 219 -21.55 11.38 -4.49
N PRO A 220 -21.76 11.66 -5.79
CA PRO A 220 -20.67 11.69 -6.75
C PRO A 220 -19.71 12.82 -6.37
N VAL A 221 -18.43 12.48 -6.25
CA VAL A 221 -17.35 13.44 -6.09
C VAL A 221 -16.90 13.80 -7.50
N GLU A 222 -16.95 15.09 -7.85
CA GLU A 222 -16.34 15.59 -9.07
C GLU A 222 -14.83 15.32 -9.00
N GLN A 223 -14.40 14.26 -9.65
CA GLN A 223 -12.99 14.00 -9.87
C GLN A 223 -12.53 15.09 -10.85
N GLN A 224 -11.72 16.04 -10.38
CA GLN A 224 -11.10 17.02 -11.27
C GLN A 224 -10.39 16.26 -12.37
N SER A 225 -10.99 16.28 -13.56
CA SER A 225 -10.56 15.52 -14.71
C SER A 225 -9.13 15.95 -15.04
N SER A 226 -8.15 15.12 -14.69
CA SER A 226 -6.78 15.28 -15.11
C SER A 226 -6.69 14.92 -16.59
N GLY A 227 -7.13 15.86 -17.43
CA GLY A 227 -7.06 15.80 -18.88
C GLY A 227 -7.08 17.22 -19.43
N ALA A 228 -5.93 17.67 -19.95
CA ALA A 228 -5.68 18.92 -20.68
C ALA A 228 -5.55 20.22 -19.86
N ALA A 229 -4.42 20.40 -19.18
CA ALA A 229 -3.81 21.73 -18.98
C ALA A 229 -2.28 21.64 -18.74
N ALA A 230 -1.56 21.08 -19.70
CA ALA A 230 -0.13 21.38 -19.88
C ALA A 230 0.02 22.13 -21.21
N SER A 231 -0.16 23.45 -21.19
CA SER A 231 0.41 24.38 -22.18
C SER A 231 0.20 25.81 -21.71
N GLY A 232 1.17 26.34 -20.98
CA GLY A 232 1.17 27.72 -20.52
C GLY A 232 2.41 28.03 -19.69
N ASN A 233 3.57 27.70 -20.22
CA ASN A 233 4.85 28.14 -19.68
C ASN A 233 5.00 29.63 -19.99
N GLU A 234 4.64 30.53 -19.07
CA GLU A 234 5.04 31.93 -19.14
C GLU A 234 6.24 32.17 -18.19
N PRO A 235 7.43 32.50 -18.72
CA PRO A 235 8.58 32.87 -17.90
C PRO A 235 8.38 34.30 -17.39
N ASN A 236 8.30 34.48 -16.07
CA ASN A 236 8.33 35.80 -15.44
C ASN A 236 9.75 36.39 -15.59
N ALA A 237 9.95 37.16 -16.65
CA ALA A 237 11.12 38.00 -16.85
C ALA A 237 10.77 39.46 -16.50
N ALA A 238 11.59 40.00 -15.60
CA ALA A 238 11.88 41.42 -15.38
C ALA A 238 10.80 42.30 -14.71
N ASP A 239 11.08 42.73 -13.48
CA ASP A 239 11.45 44.14 -13.26
C ASP A 239 12.30 44.28 -12.00
N THR A 240 13.61 44.40 -12.22
CA THR A 240 14.56 44.89 -11.23
C THR A 240 14.75 46.38 -11.49
N SER A 241 13.97 47.23 -10.81
CA SER A 241 14.15 48.69 -10.85
C SER A 241 14.15 49.28 -9.44
N ASN A 242 15.36 49.34 -8.91
CA ASN A 242 15.95 50.32 -8.01
C ASN A 242 15.14 51.63 -7.77
N ASN A 243 14.80 51.96 -6.52
CA ASN A 243 14.79 53.36 -6.08
C ASN A 243 15.08 53.50 -4.57
N THR A 244 16.29 53.99 -4.30
CA THR A 244 16.75 54.56 -3.04
C THR A 244 16.16 55.96 -2.85
N SER A 245 15.58 56.28 -1.69
CA SER A 245 15.80 57.54 -0.94
C SER A 245 14.61 57.95 -0.06
N GLY A 246 14.81 57.86 1.26
CA GLY A 246 14.58 58.94 2.22
C GLY A 246 13.16 59.36 2.62
N GLY A 247 12.96 59.56 3.94
CA GLY A 247 12.16 60.70 4.41
C GLY A 247 10.90 60.40 5.23
N GLN A 248 11.13 60.17 6.53
CA GLN A 248 10.31 60.51 7.70
C GLN A 248 9.39 61.75 7.58
N THR A 249 8.14 61.66 8.07
CA THR A 249 7.33 62.59 8.92
C THR A 249 5.84 62.20 8.83
N SER A 250 5.16 61.79 9.92
CA SER A 250 4.45 62.58 10.95
C SER A 250 3.10 63.20 10.51
N GLY A 251 2.02 62.66 11.08
CA GLY A 251 0.90 63.43 11.65
C GLY A 251 -0.27 63.83 10.74
N GLY A 252 -1.50 63.49 11.15
CA GLY A 252 -2.71 64.09 10.60
C GLY A 252 -4.00 63.31 10.86
N GLU A 253 -4.57 63.43 12.07
CA GLU A 253 -5.99 63.20 12.34
C GLU A 253 -6.87 64.14 11.49
N ALA A 254 -7.98 63.63 10.94
CA ALA A 254 -9.18 64.42 10.72
C ALA A 254 -10.44 63.53 10.59
N THR A 255 -11.43 63.93 11.36
CA THR A 255 -12.78 63.42 11.63
C THR A 255 -13.80 63.56 10.48
N GLY A 256 -14.79 62.66 10.45
CA GLY A 256 -16.22 63.04 10.49
C GLY A 256 -17.04 63.12 9.19
N GLY A 257 -18.26 62.55 9.24
CA GLY A 257 -19.43 62.88 8.38
C GLY A 257 -19.97 61.69 7.55
N THR A 258 -20.99 60.92 7.97
CA THR A 258 -22.44 61.21 8.12
C THR A 258 -23.25 61.10 6.82
N SER A 259 -24.05 60.02 6.77
CA SER A 259 -25.46 59.91 6.35
C SER A 259 -25.88 60.09 4.87
N GLY A 260 -26.72 59.15 4.42
CA GLY A 260 -27.74 59.41 3.39
C GLY A 260 -28.11 58.22 2.50
N SER A 261 -29.18 57.50 2.89
CA SER A 261 -30.42 57.17 2.12
C SER A 261 -30.33 56.92 0.59
N GLN A 262 -31.14 56.12 -0.09
CA GLN A 262 -32.27 55.21 0.12
C GLN A 262 -32.66 54.70 -1.29
N SER A 263 -33.22 53.48 -1.38
CA SER A 263 -34.30 53.01 -2.29
C SER A 263 -34.23 53.13 -3.84
N SER A 264 -34.37 51.97 -4.50
CA SER A 264 -35.41 51.62 -5.52
C SER A 264 -35.12 50.18 -5.97
N GLU A 265 -35.93 49.14 -5.71
CA GLU A 265 -37.28 48.81 -6.21
C GLU A 265 -37.46 48.93 -7.74
N ALA A 266 -37.45 47.77 -8.43
CA ALA A 266 -38.32 47.38 -9.56
C ALA A 266 -38.02 45.92 -9.92
N SER A 267 -38.85 44.93 -9.56
CA SER A 267 -40.05 44.43 -10.29
C SER A 267 -39.81 44.01 -11.75
N GLY A 268 -40.09 42.73 -12.06
CA GLY A 268 -40.13 42.23 -13.44
C GLY A 268 -40.29 40.71 -13.57
N ASN A 269 -41.45 40.20 -13.16
CA ASN A 269 -41.95 38.83 -13.32
C ASN A 269 -42.42 38.52 -14.78
N SER A 270 -42.33 37.26 -15.22
CA SER A 270 -43.21 36.51 -16.18
C SER A 270 -42.37 35.51 -17.00
N SER A 271 -42.51 34.18 -16.87
CA SER A 271 -43.62 33.26 -17.16
C SER A 271 -43.86 32.96 -18.66
N GLY A 272 -43.59 31.71 -19.04
CA GLY A 272 -43.99 31.03 -20.29
C GLY A 272 -43.43 29.59 -20.24
N THR A 273 -44.12 28.50 -19.85
CA THR A 273 -45.33 27.84 -20.44
C THR A 273 -45.01 27.30 -21.85
N ALA A 274 -45.27 26.07 -22.31
CA ALA A 274 -45.71 24.76 -21.81
C ALA A 274 -45.70 23.77 -23.02
N GLY A 275 -45.88 22.46 -22.77
CA GLY A 275 -46.40 21.42 -23.71
C GLY A 275 -45.36 20.80 -24.65
N GLU A 276 -45.37 19.51 -25.05
CA GLU A 276 -46.38 18.42 -25.09
C GLU A 276 -45.60 17.09 -25.27
N GLN A 277 -45.75 16.05 -24.43
CA GLN A 277 -46.57 14.84 -24.65
C GLN A 277 -46.75 14.32 -26.09
N THR A 278 -46.36 13.06 -26.34
CA THR A 278 -47.16 11.92 -26.88
C THR A 278 -46.19 10.76 -27.21
N GLN A 279 -46.28 9.56 -26.60
CA GLN A 279 -47.21 8.43 -26.75
C GLN A 279 -46.91 7.50 -27.96
N SER A 280 -46.70 6.22 -27.62
CA SER A 280 -46.91 4.96 -28.37
C SER A 280 -46.74 4.91 -29.88
N ASN A 281 -45.92 3.96 -30.33
CA ASN A 281 -46.41 2.86 -31.17
C ASN A 281 -45.56 1.59 -30.97
#